data_AF-A0A3N5FAZ5-F1
#
_entry.id   AF-A0A3N5FAZ5-F1
#
_cell.length_a   1.000
_cell.length_b   1.000
_cell.length_c   1.000
_cell.angle_alpha   90.00
_cell.angle_beta   90.00
_cell.angle_gamma   90.00
#
_symmetry.space_group_name_H-M   'P 1'
#
loop_
_entity.id
_entity.type
_entity.pdbx_description
1 polymer ?
#
loop_
_entity_poly.entity_id
_entity_poly.type
_entity_poly.pdbx_seq_one_letter_code
_entity_poly.pdbx_strand_id
1 'polypeptide(L)'
;MPMTARPIELQPPDISRWRAGNTGTDFVWRFAADTPGPAVMVQALTHGNELCGAIALDGLLDDLQAGRLRPRRGSLTLAFANVAAYARWDTADPDRSRYVDEDYNRVWADAALDGPRD
;
A
#
# COMPACT_ATOMS: atom_id res chain seq x y z
N MET A 1 4.89 -2.81 -36.81
CA MET A 1 5.98 -2.65 -35.82
C MET A 1 5.57 -3.45 -34.60
N PRO A 2 6.31 -4.47 -34.16
CA PRO A 2 6.01 -5.12 -32.89
C PRO A 2 6.23 -4.06 -31.80
N MET A 3 5.22 -3.85 -30.94
CA MET A 3 5.37 -3.05 -29.74
C MET A 3 6.37 -3.76 -28.83
N THR A 4 7.62 -3.32 -28.83
CA THR A 4 8.57 -3.74 -27.80
C THR A 4 8.05 -3.23 -26.47
N ALA A 5 7.61 -4.14 -25.61
CA ALA A 5 7.24 -3.80 -24.24
C ALA A 5 8.44 -3.09 -23.59
N ARG A 6 8.18 -1.96 -22.92
CA ARG A 6 9.23 -1.27 -22.18
C ARG A 6 9.72 -2.17 -21.05
N PRO A 7 11.03 -2.25 -20.80
CA PRO A 7 11.55 -3.07 -19.71
C PRO A 7 11.01 -2.56 -18.36
N ILE A 8 10.73 -3.50 -17.45
CA ILE A 8 10.38 -3.18 -16.07
C ILE A 8 11.69 -3.06 -15.28
N GLU A 9 11.96 -1.86 -14.79
CA GLU A 9 13.20 -1.52 -14.07
C GLU A 9 13.02 -1.48 -12.54
N LEU A 10 11.79 -1.67 -12.07
CA LEU A 10 11.45 -1.63 -10.64
C LEU A 10 11.51 -3.01 -10.02
N GLN A 11 11.99 -3.08 -8.78
CA GLN A 11 11.94 -4.27 -7.95
C GLN A 11 10.95 -4.05 -6.80
N PRO A 12 10.05 -5.01 -6.52
CA PRO A 12 9.17 -4.92 -5.36
C PRO A 12 9.99 -4.96 -4.06
N PRO A 13 9.84 -3.99 -3.12
CA PRO A 13 10.48 -4.08 -1.81
C PRO A 13 9.89 -5.25 -0.99
N ASP A 14 10.71 -5.86 -0.14
CA ASP A 14 10.21 -6.79 0.87
C ASP A 14 9.50 -6.03 1.99
N ILE A 15 8.17 -6.02 1.93
CA ILE A 15 7.32 -5.35 2.93
C ILE A 15 6.99 -6.25 4.12
N SER A 16 7.42 -7.52 4.14
CA SER A 16 7.09 -8.47 5.22
C SER A 16 7.58 -8.00 6.59
N ARG A 17 8.68 -7.26 6.63
CA ARG A 17 9.21 -6.58 7.83
C ARG A 17 8.24 -5.60 8.47
N TRP A 18 7.27 -5.09 7.72
CA TRP A 18 6.25 -4.15 8.21
C TRP A 18 4.96 -4.82 8.66
N ARG A 19 4.86 -6.14 8.57
CA ARG A 19 3.63 -6.89 8.85
C ARG A 19 3.07 -6.63 10.24
N ALA A 20 3.91 -6.61 11.27
CA ALA A 20 3.44 -6.52 12.66
C ALA A 20 2.63 -5.24 12.95
N GLY A 21 2.95 -4.13 12.27
CA GLY A 21 2.31 -2.85 12.56
C GLY A 21 2.57 -2.35 13.99
N ASN A 22 1.85 -1.30 14.37
CA ASN A 22 1.73 -0.85 15.77
C ASN A 22 0.29 -0.48 16.16
N THR A 23 -0.68 -0.90 15.34
CA THR A 23 -2.11 -0.59 15.49
C THR A 23 -2.96 -1.82 15.83
N GLY A 24 -2.34 -3.01 15.87
CA GLY A 24 -3.06 -4.29 15.98
C GLY A 24 -3.66 -4.79 14.66
N THR A 25 -3.53 -4.03 13.57
CA THR A 25 -3.86 -4.47 12.21
C THR A 25 -2.58 -4.68 11.41
N ASP A 26 -2.45 -5.85 10.77
CA ASP A 26 -1.29 -6.18 9.96
C ASP A 26 -1.02 -5.09 8.90
N PHE A 27 0.26 -4.75 8.72
CA PHE A 27 0.75 -3.75 7.76
C PHE A 27 0.22 -2.31 7.95
N VAL A 28 -0.42 -2.01 9.08
CA VAL A 28 -0.89 -0.66 9.40
C VAL A 28 -0.06 -0.08 10.55
N TRP A 29 0.58 1.05 10.26
CA TRP A 29 1.41 1.79 11.18
C TRP A 29 0.84 3.18 11.42
N ARG A 30 0.91 3.64 12.67
CA ARG A 30 0.46 4.96 13.08
C ARG A 30 1.52 5.66 13.91
N PHE A 31 1.78 6.91 13.56
CA PHE A 31 2.72 7.79 14.25
C PHE A 31 1.96 9.03 14.70
N ALA A 32 2.14 9.45 15.95
CA ALA A 32 1.50 10.62 16.53
C ALA A 32 2.53 11.65 16.97
N ALA A 33 2.17 12.92 16.88
CA ALA A 33 2.89 14.03 17.49
C ALA A 33 2.26 14.41 18.83
N ASP A 34 3.02 15.07 19.70
CA ASP A 34 2.52 15.58 20.99
C ASP A 34 1.57 16.79 20.82
N THR A 35 1.67 17.48 19.68
CA THR A 35 0.83 18.65 19.37
C THR A 35 -0.42 18.25 18.58
N PRO A 36 -1.63 18.69 18.97
CA PRO A 36 -2.86 18.40 18.24
C PRO A 36 -2.84 18.87 16.78
N GLY A 37 -3.48 18.09 15.90
CA GLY A 37 -3.54 18.39 14.48
C GLY A 37 -4.32 17.37 13.68
N PRO A 38 -4.33 17.49 12.34
CA PRO A 38 -5.05 16.59 11.46
C PRO A 38 -4.60 15.13 11.59
N ALA A 39 -5.52 14.20 11.36
CA ALA A 39 -5.20 12.81 11.12
C ALA A 39 -5.09 12.59 9.60
N VAL A 40 -3.90 12.19 9.14
CA VAL A 40 -3.60 11.92 7.73
C VAL A 40 -3.36 10.43 7.55
N MET A 41 -3.87 9.87 6.46
CA MET A 41 -3.58 8.51 6.02
C MET A 41 -2.93 8.52 4.64
N VAL A 42 -1.90 7.71 4.46
CA VAL A 42 -1.28 7.41 3.17
C VAL A 42 -1.34 5.90 2.96
N GLN A 43 -1.89 5.48 1.83
CA GLN A 43 -2.03 4.07 1.47
C GLN A 43 -1.23 3.79 0.21
N ALA A 44 -0.55 2.65 0.20
CA ALA A 44 -0.01 2.03 -1.00
C ALA A 44 -0.71 0.69 -1.26
N LEU A 45 -0.48 0.14 -2.45
CA LEU A 45 -1.05 -1.13 -2.89
C LEU A 45 -2.58 -1.10 -2.93
N THR A 46 -3.14 -0.09 -3.58
CA THR A 46 -4.52 -0.19 -4.04
C THR A 46 -4.61 -1.34 -5.06
N HIS A 47 -3.70 -1.35 -6.03
CA HIS A 47 -3.39 -2.52 -6.84
C HIS A 47 -2.02 -3.09 -6.47
N GLY A 48 -1.87 -4.42 -6.52
CA GLY A 48 -0.61 -5.07 -6.16
C GLY A 48 0.52 -4.82 -7.17
N ASN A 49 0.22 -4.43 -8.40
CA ASN A 49 1.21 -4.15 -9.44
C ASN A 49 1.71 -2.70 -9.47
N GLU A 50 1.23 -1.82 -8.58
CA GLU A 50 1.62 -0.40 -8.50
C GLU A 50 2.85 -0.20 -7.58
N LEU A 51 4.00 -0.71 -8.01
CA LEU A 51 5.22 -0.83 -7.19
C LEU A 51 5.78 0.49 -6.64
N CYS A 52 5.66 1.60 -7.38
CA CYS A 52 6.20 2.89 -6.94
C CYS A 52 5.65 3.34 -5.57
N GLY A 53 4.34 3.10 -5.34
CA GLY A 53 3.71 3.41 -4.06
C GLY A 53 4.27 2.57 -2.92
N ALA A 54 4.53 1.28 -3.18
CA ALA A 54 5.13 0.39 -2.19
C ALA A 54 6.56 0.80 -1.83
N ILE A 55 7.38 1.13 -2.84
CA ILE A 55 8.75 1.62 -2.66
C ILE A 55 8.78 2.90 -1.83
N ALA A 56 7.93 3.87 -2.18
CA ALA A 56 7.87 5.14 -1.46
C ALA A 56 7.39 4.96 -0.01
N LEU A 57 6.38 4.12 0.21
CA LEU A 57 5.83 3.87 1.54
C LEU A 57 6.82 3.07 2.41
N ASP A 58 7.52 2.09 1.85
CA ASP A 58 8.59 1.32 2.51
C ASP A 58 9.71 2.25 3.02
N GLY A 59 10.21 3.14 2.17
CA GLY A 59 11.23 4.13 2.56
C GLY A 59 10.74 5.12 3.61
N LEU A 60 9.52 5.65 3.46
CA LEU A 60 8.93 6.56 4.44
C LEU A 60 8.77 5.89 5.82
N LEU A 61 8.37 4.62 5.84
CA LEU A 61 8.17 3.87 7.07
C LEU A 61 9.52 3.54 7.74
N ASP A 62 10.55 3.21 6.96
CA ASP A 62 11.92 3.05 7.45
C ASP A 62 12.44 4.35 8.10
N ASP A 63 12.24 5.50 7.46
CA ASP A 63 12.60 6.81 8.01
C ASP A 63 11.86 7.15 9.31
N LEU A 64 10.57 6.83 9.40
CA LEU A 64 9.76 7.06 10.61
C LEU A 64 10.17 6.11 11.74
N GLN A 65 10.41 4.82 11.46
CA GLN A 65 10.85 3.85 12.46
C GLN A 65 12.25 4.13 12.99
N ALA A 66 13.16 4.59 12.13
CA ALA A 66 14.50 5.02 12.53
C ALA A 66 14.51 6.40 13.24
N GLY A 67 13.37 7.07 13.36
CA GLY A 67 13.26 8.40 13.98
C GLY A 67 13.86 9.54 13.14
N ARG A 68 14.20 9.29 11.87
CA ARG A 68 14.69 10.32 10.92
C ARG A 68 13.58 11.27 10.50
N LEU A 69 12.33 10.78 10.48
CA LEU A 69 11.13 11.58 10.28
C LEU A 69 10.17 11.44 11.47
N ARG A 70 9.33 12.46 11.67
CA ARG A 70 8.21 12.42 12.62
C ARG A 70 7.12 13.42 12.22
N PRO A 71 5.83 13.12 12.48
CA PRO A 71 4.77 14.10 12.31
C PRO A 71 5.03 15.36 13.16
N ARG A 72 4.81 16.55 12.60
CA ARG A 72 4.97 17.82 13.33
C ARG A 72 3.79 18.12 14.27
N ARG A 73 2.60 17.67 13.89
CA ARG A 73 1.33 17.81 14.63
C ARG A 73 0.36 16.75 14.15
N GLY A 74 -0.60 16.37 15.00
CA GLY A 74 -1.61 15.37 14.66
C GLY A 74 -1.03 13.97 14.52
N SER A 75 -1.48 13.21 13.52
CA SER A 75 -1.06 11.82 13.33
C SER A 75 -0.95 11.44 11.86
N LEU A 76 -0.03 10.54 11.54
CA LEU A 76 0.13 9.92 10.24
C LEU A 76 -0.10 8.41 10.34
N THR A 77 -1.00 7.88 9.50
CA THR A 77 -1.24 6.44 9.35
C THR A 77 -0.74 6.00 7.99
N LEU A 78 0.06 4.94 7.95
CA LEU A 78 0.58 4.33 6.73
C LEU A 78 0.01 2.91 6.61
N ALA A 79 -0.47 2.54 5.44
CA ALA A 79 -1.05 1.22 5.19
C ALA A 79 -0.61 0.63 3.85
N PHE A 80 -0.18 -0.64 3.87
CA PHE A 80 -0.14 -1.49 2.68
C PHE A 80 -1.46 -2.27 2.62
N ALA A 81 -2.34 -1.95 1.65
CA ALA A 81 -3.69 -2.47 1.64
C ALA A 81 -3.82 -3.86 0.98
N ASN A 82 -3.55 -3.96 -0.32
CA ASN A 82 -3.74 -5.18 -1.09
C ASN A 82 -2.49 -6.07 -1.12
N VAL A 83 -2.00 -6.46 0.06
CA VAL A 83 -0.76 -7.24 0.22
C VAL A 83 -0.85 -8.61 -0.45
N ALA A 84 -2.04 -9.22 -0.46
CA ALA A 84 -2.25 -10.51 -1.14
C ALA A 84 -2.11 -10.41 -2.66
N ALA A 85 -2.59 -9.33 -3.29
CA ALA A 85 -2.36 -9.10 -4.72
C ALA A 85 -0.88 -8.79 -4.99
N TYR A 86 -0.25 -7.96 -4.16
CA TYR A 86 1.18 -7.63 -4.25
C TYR A 86 2.08 -8.86 -4.18
N ALA A 87 1.78 -9.81 -3.29
CA ALA A 87 2.51 -11.07 -3.16
C ALA A 87 2.45 -11.96 -4.43
N ARG A 88 1.55 -11.67 -5.37
CA ARG A 88 1.42 -12.38 -6.65
C ARG A 88 2.27 -11.74 -7.76
N TRP A 89 3.02 -10.67 -7.48
CA TRP A 89 3.84 -9.96 -8.48
C TRP A 89 4.69 -10.94 -9.30
N ASP A 90 4.67 -10.72 -10.61
CA ASP A 90 5.41 -11.51 -11.59
C ASP A 90 5.86 -10.59 -12.71
N THR A 91 7.17 -10.43 -12.90
CA THR A 91 7.71 -9.56 -13.95
C THR A 91 7.30 -10.04 -15.35
N ALA A 92 7.00 -11.33 -15.53
CA ALA A 92 6.51 -11.88 -16.80
C ALA A 92 5.01 -11.63 -17.02
N ASP A 93 4.24 -11.39 -15.95
CA ASP A 93 2.81 -11.09 -16.00
C ASP A 93 2.42 -10.08 -14.88
N PRO A 94 2.73 -8.78 -15.07
CA PRO A 94 2.52 -7.78 -14.04
C PRO A 94 1.04 -7.62 -13.66
N ASP A 95 0.13 -7.76 -14.63
CA ASP A 95 -1.30 -7.54 -14.42
C ASP A 95 -1.94 -8.62 -13.56
N ARG A 96 -1.34 -9.82 -13.47
CA ARG A 96 -1.77 -10.89 -12.53
C ARG A 96 -1.83 -10.42 -11.07
N SER A 97 -0.97 -9.46 -10.71
CA SER A 97 -0.92 -8.89 -9.37
C SER A 97 -1.78 -7.64 -9.18
N ARG A 98 -2.61 -7.26 -10.17
CA ARG A 98 -3.46 -6.07 -10.06
C ARG A 98 -4.44 -6.18 -8.88
N TYR A 99 -5.13 -7.31 -8.75
CA TYR A 99 -6.06 -7.59 -7.67
C TYR A 99 -6.16 -9.10 -7.40
N VAL A 100 -6.91 -9.50 -6.36
CA VAL A 100 -7.11 -10.91 -6.01
C VAL A 100 -8.31 -11.50 -6.74
N ASP A 101 -9.50 -11.00 -6.42
CA ASP A 101 -10.78 -11.46 -6.98
C ASP A 101 -11.46 -10.31 -7.74
N GLU A 102 -11.62 -9.16 -7.09
CA GLU A 102 -12.19 -7.94 -7.67
C GLU A 102 -11.21 -6.76 -7.59
N ASP A 103 -11.33 -5.80 -8.52
CA ASP A 103 -10.56 -4.57 -8.48
C ASP A 103 -10.87 -3.80 -7.19
N TYR A 104 -9.87 -3.73 -6.29
CA TYR A 104 -10.01 -3.13 -4.97
C TYR A 104 -10.51 -1.69 -5.00
N ASN A 105 -10.26 -0.93 -6.07
CA ASN A 105 -10.74 0.44 -6.20
C ASN A 105 -12.11 0.54 -6.91
N ARG A 106 -12.87 -0.56 -6.95
CA ARG A 106 -14.22 -0.63 -7.54
C ARG A 106 -15.28 -1.17 -6.59
N VAL A 107 -14.87 -1.71 -5.44
CA VAL A 107 -15.78 -2.37 -4.46
C VAL A 107 -16.31 -1.44 -3.36
N TRP A 108 -15.97 -0.15 -3.40
CA TRP A 108 -16.26 0.80 -2.31
C TRP A 108 -17.51 1.67 -2.51
N ALA A 109 -18.14 1.62 -3.68
CA ALA A 109 -19.38 2.37 -3.90
C ALA A 109 -20.54 1.74 -3.11
N ASP A 110 -21.48 2.55 -2.63
CA ASP A 110 -22.67 2.09 -1.88
C ASP A 110 -23.39 0.93 -2.59
N ALA A 111 -23.54 1.01 -3.92
CA ALA A 111 -24.17 -0.05 -4.70
C ALA A 111 -23.43 -1.41 -4.63
N ALA A 112 -22.10 -1.42 -4.46
CA ALA A 112 -21.30 -2.63 -4.31
C ALA A 112 -21.23 -3.10 -2.84
N LEU A 113 -21.32 -2.17 -1.88
CA LEU A 113 -21.28 -2.47 -0.46
C LEU A 113 -22.63 -2.99 0.06
N ASP A 114 -23.73 -2.36 -0.38
CA ASP A 114 -25.10 -2.61 0.06
C ASP A 114 -25.94 -3.40 -0.95
N GLY A 115 -25.39 -3.66 -2.14
CA GLY A 115 -26.04 -4.45 -3.19
C GLY A 115 -26.00 -5.97 -2.91
N PRO A 116 -26.80 -6.76 -3.65
CA PRO A 116 -26.70 -8.21 -3.61
C PRO A 116 -25.30 -8.64 -4.07
N ARG A 117 -24.67 -9.53 -3.31
CA ARG A 117 -23.40 -10.17 -3.68
C ARG A 117 -23.67 -11.58 -4.21
N ASP A 118 -22.87 -11.99 -5.18
CA ASP A 118 -22.84 -13.36 -5.71
C ASP A 118 -22.34 -14.37 -4.66
#